data_AF-A0A7W7WLN9-F1
#
_entry.id   AF-A0A7W7WLN9-F1
#
_cell.length_a   1.000
_cell.length_b   1.000
_cell.length_c   1.000
_cell.angle_alpha   90.00
_cell.angle_beta   90.00
_cell.angle_gamma   90.00
#
_symmetry.space_group_name_H-M   'P 1'
#
loop_
_entity.id
_entity.type
_entity.pdbx_description
1 polymer ?
#
loop_
_entity_poly.entity_id
_entity_poly.type
_entity_poly.pdbx_seq_one_letter_code
_entity_poly.pdbx_strand_id
1 'polypeptide(L)'
;MSEWVRRRDPSRPIHYEGDRLGEYTDVHAEMYRPPAAVARIGRGELRPGEVNYPPPAGSGDPADDPRNRRPFLLTEFAHAMGNGPGGLAEYLQLCDEYPRVQGGYVWEWLDQGLRTRDAEGRQFFGYGGDFGEDLHDGNFICDGLVLPDRTPSPGLLEYAKVSATSCSAPAASTGPPELCSASANSPSADRGWACGARPPTTTAAGTSATPPTGRPAVWTGCGTVRSPSPRTWRA
;
A
#
# COMPACT_ATOMS: atom_id res chain seq x y z
N MET A 1 14.83 -24.25 13.53
CA MET A 1 14.74 -23.98 12.06
C MET A 1 15.66 -22.85 11.64
N SER A 2 15.55 -21.65 12.24
CA SER A 2 16.39 -20.48 11.87
C SER A 2 17.88 -20.79 11.75
N GLU A 3 18.51 -21.40 12.77
CA GLU A 3 19.93 -21.75 12.71
C GLU A 3 20.31 -22.66 11.52
N TRP A 4 19.46 -23.62 11.18
CA TRP A 4 19.71 -24.51 10.05
C TRP A 4 19.68 -23.72 8.73
N VAL A 5 18.70 -22.82 8.57
CA VAL A 5 18.58 -21.95 7.39
C VAL A 5 19.81 -21.07 7.27
N ARG A 6 20.26 -20.43 8.37
CA ARG A 6 21.48 -19.60 8.38
C ARG A 6 22.72 -20.36 7.93
N ARG A 7 22.88 -21.61 8.39
CA ARG A 7 24.00 -22.46 7.96
C ARG A 7 23.87 -22.90 6.50
N ARG A 8 22.65 -23.17 6.04
CA ARG A 8 22.39 -23.70 4.70
C ARG A 8 22.46 -22.64 3.60
N ASP A 9 22.02 -21.43 3.92
CA ASP A 9 21.95 -20.29 3.03
C ASP A 9 22.02 -18.97 3.81
N PRO A 10 23.23 -18.42 4.02
CA PRO A 10 23.39 -17.13 4.69
C PRO A 10 23.09 -15.92 3.79
N SER A 11 22.72 -16.12 2.52
CA SER A 11 22.50 -15.01 1.57
C SER A 11 21.13 -14.35 1.70
N ARG A 12 20.20 -14.95 2.46
CA ARG A 12 18.81 -14.50 2.57
C ARG A 12 18.46 -14.19 4.03
N PRO A 13 17.82 -13.04 4.31
CA PRO A 13 17.29 -12.76 5.65
C PRO A 13 16.21 -13.76 6.07
N ILE A 14 16.11 -14.00 7.38
CA ILE A 14 15.07 -14.83 7.98
C ILE A 14 13.95 -13.94 8.54
N HIS A 15 12.72 -14.26 8.13
CA HIS A 15 11.49 -13.61 8.59
C HIS A 15 10.58 -14.64 9.27
N TYR A 16 9.97 -14.23 10.39
CA TYR A 16 8.93 -14.98 11.09
C TYR A 16 8.22 -14.03 12.08
N GLU A 17 6.93 -13.75 11.88
CA GLU A 17 6.19 -12.81 12.75
C GLU A 17 6.07 -13.30 14.20
N GLY A 18 5.95 -14.62 14.39
CA GLY A 18 5.81 -15.20 15.74
C GLY A 18 7.02 -14.95 16.65
N ASP A 19 8.17 -14.56 16.09
CA ASP A 19 9.35 -14.11 16.84
C ASP A 19 9.21 -12.63 17.27
N ARG A 20 8.22 -12.35 18.12
CA ARG A 20 7.88 -10.97 18.52
C ARG A 20 9.01 -10.25 19.26
N LEU A 21 9.90 -10.98 19.92
CA LEU A 21 11.06 -10.43 20.62
C LEU A 21 12.32 -10.39 19.74
N GLY A 22 12.27 -10.95 18.53
CA GLY A 22 13.38 -10.91 17.58
C GLY A 22 14.57 -11.77 18.00
N GLU A 23 14.37 -12.90 18.65
CA GLU A 23 15.44 -13.76 19.16
C GLU A 23 16.22 -14.45 18.03
N TYR A 24 15.59 -14.77 16.90
CA TYR A 24 16.20 -15.60 15.86
C TYR A 24 15.90 -15.18 14.42
N THR A 25 15.18 -14.08 14.21
CA THR A 25 14.89 -13.45 12.90
C THR A 25 15.84 -12.30 12.56
N ASP A 26 15.92 -11.92 11.28
CA ASP A 26 16.72 -10.78 10.80
C ASP A 26 15.88 -9.52 10.57
N VAL A 27 14.58 -9.70 10.34
CA VAL A 27 13.61 -8.64 10.11
C VAL A 27 12.64 -8.64 11.28
N HIS A 28 12.37 -7.47 11.85
CA HIS A 28 11.26 -7.35 12.78
C HIS A 28 9.98 -7.22 11.96
N ALA A 29 9.00 -8.11 12.18
CA ALA A 29 7.79 -8.08 11.39
C ALA A 29 6.58 -8.38 12.26
N GLU A 30 5.47 -7.71 11.96
CA GLU A 30 4.20 -7.86 12.67
C GLU A 30 3.04 -7.85 11.68
N MET A 31 1.88 -8.35 12.12
CA MET A 31 0.63 -8.34 11.36
C MET A 31 -0.34 -7.30 11.92
N TYR A 32 -1.05 -6.60 11.04
CA TYR A 32 -2.20 -5.72 11.34
C TYR A 32 -1.95 -4.62 12.39
N ARG A 33 -0.71 -4.12 12.51
CA ARG A 33 -0.40 -3.02 13.43
C ARG A 33 -0.99 -1.71 12.92
N PRO A 34 -1.73 -0.94 13.75
CA PRO A 34 -2.31 0.31 13.31
C PRO A 34 -1.22 1.33 12.94
N PRO A 35 -1.51 2.33 12.08
CA PRO A 35 -0.52 3.30 11.61
C PRO A 35 0.25 3.99 12.74
N ALA A 36 -0.42 4.33 13.85
CA ALA A 36 0.24 4.92 15.02
C ALA A 36 1.30 4.02 15.65
N ALA A 37 1.06 2.70 15.70
CA ALA A 37 2.05 1.74 16.19
C ALA A 37 3.19 1.56 15.19
N VAL A 38 2.89 1.51 13.90
CA VAL A 38 3.91 1.46 12.84
C VAL A 38 4.81 2.70 12.89
N ALA A 39 4.26 3.90 13.11
CA ALA A 39 5.03 5.12 13.27
C ALA A 39 5.97 5.06 14.49
N ARG A 40 5.50 4.54 15.64
CA ARG A 40 6.35 4.31 16.83
C ARG A 40 7.50 3.35 16.53
N ILE A 41 7.20 2.25 15.85
CA ILE A 41 8.21 1.29 15.39
C ILE A 41 9.18 1.99 14.43
N GLY A 42 8.68 2.75 13.45
CA GLY A 42 9.51 3.54 12.52
C GLY A 42 10.49 4.47 13.22
N ARG A 43 10.10 5.08 14.35
CA ARG A 43 10.95 5.93 15.21
C ARG A 43 11.90 5.16 16.13
N GLY A 44 11.82 3.84 16.19
CA GLY A 44 12.66 3.02 17.06
C GLY A 44 12.26 3.10 18.53
N GLU A 45 10.96 3.18 18.83
CA GLU A 45 10.44 3.41 20.18
C GLU A 45 9.96 2.14 20.90
N LEU A 46 10.27 0.95 20.37
CA LEU A 46 9.97 -0.31 21.06
C LEU A 46 10.86 -0.44 22.30
N ARG A 47 10.28 -0.83 23.43
CA ARG A 47 11.04 -1.08 24.65
C ARG A 47 11.41 -2.56 24.80
N PRO A 48 12.52 -2.88 25.48
CA PRO A 48 12.85 -4.25 25.86
C PRO A 48 11.66 -5.04 26.42
N GLY A 49 11.36 -6.19 25.82
CA GLY A 49 10.23 -7.06 26.20
C GLY A 49 8.84 -6.57 25.78
N GLU A 50 8.72 -5.41 25.11
CA GLU A 50 7.45 -4.88 24.60
C GLU A 50 6.95 -5.77 23.45
N VAL A 51 5.86 -6.52 23.69
CA VAL A 51 5.11 -7.22 22.62
C VAL A 51 3.76 -6.55 22.34
N ASN A 52 3.27 -5.73 23.28
CA ASN A 52 2.02 -4.97 23.20
C ASN A 52 2.24 -3.54 23.70
N TYR A 53 1.41 -2.59 23.24
CA TYR A 53 1.43 -1.20 23.70
C TYR A 53 0.19 -0.90 24.58
N PRO A 54 0.32 -0.11 25.68
CA PRO A 54 1.56 0.48 26.20
C PRO A 54 2.54 -0.57 26.73
N PRO A 55 3.86 -0.29 26.70
CA PRO A 55 4.85 -1.23 27.21
C PRO A 55 4.64 -1.47 28.71
N PRO A 56 4.97 -2.67 29.22
CA PRO A 56 4.95 -2.94 30.64
C PRO A 56 5.74 -1.90 31.47
N ALA A 57 5.34 -1.68 32.72
CA ALA A 57 6.11 -0.82 33.61
C ALA A 57 7.53 -1.37 33.78
N GLY A 58 8.54 -0.49 33.70
CA GLY A 58 9.94 -0.87 33.85
C GLY A 58 10.61 -1.44 32.60
N SER A 59 9.99 -1.36 31.42
CA SER A 59 10.51 -1.94 30.16
C SER A 59 11.83 -1.33 29.63
N GLY A 60 12.59 -0.56 30.41
CA GLY A 60 13.89 -0.04 29.98
C GLY A 60 13.85 1.01 28.86
N ASP A 61 15.02 1.34 28.32
CA ASP A 61 15.20 2.33 27.25
C ASP A 61 15.01 1.69 25.87
N PRO A 62 14.27 2.32 24.93
CA PRO A 62 14.18 1.83 23.55
C PRO A 62 15.53 1.60 22.85
N ALA A 63 16.59 2.32 23.23
CA ALA A 63 17.93 2.14 22.68
C ALA A 63 18.51 0.73 22.94
N ASP A 64 18.02 0.05 23.98
CA ASP A 64 18.45 -1.29 24.39
C ASP A 64 17.72 -2.41 23.65
N ASP A 65 16.67 -2.09 22.90
CA ASP A 65 15.92 -3.09 22.15
C ASP A 65 16.58 -3.38 20.78
N PRO A 66 17.08 -4.61 20.54
CA PRO A 66 17.76 -4.94 19.30
C PRO A 66 16.84 -4.87 18.08
N ARG A 67 15.52 -5.00 18.25
CA ARG A 67 14.56 -4.91 17.14
C ARG A 67 14.60 -3.53 16.51
N ASN A 68 14.84 -2.47 17.30
CA ASN A 68 14.91 -1.09 16.80
C ASN A 68 16.03 -0.83 15.78
N ARG A 69 16.97 -1.77 15.63
CA ARG A 69 18.06 -1.70 14.64
C ARG A 69 17.81 -2.55 13.39
N ARG A 70 16.67 -3.25 13.31
CA ARG A 70 16.28 -4.11 12.18
C ARG A 70 15.28 -3.39 11.28
N PRO A 71 15.25 -3.70 9.97
CA PRO A 71 14.12 -3.28 9.13
C PRO A 71 12.81 -3.80 9.73
N PHE A 72 11.76 -3.01 9.59
CA PHE A 72 10.40 -3.36 9.96
C PHE A 72 9.57 -3.67 8.72
N LEU A 73 8.83 -4.76 8.75
CA LEU A 73 7.94 -5.18 7.68
C LEU A 73 6.56 -5.55 8.24
N LEU A 74 5.50 -5.06 7.59
CA LEU A 74 4.15 -5.56 7.84
C LEU A 74 3.99 -6.89 7.08
N THR A 75 4.10 -8.01 7.79
CA THR A 75 3.88 -9.34 7.18
C THR A 75 2.51 -9.41 6.54
N GLU A 76 1.52 -8.85 7.22
CA GLU A 76 0.14 -8.75 6.78
C GLU A 76 -0.39 -7.38 7.23
N PHE A 77 -1.05 -6.66 6.33
CA PHE A 77 -1.77 -5.43 6.68
C PHE A 77 -2.97 -5.23 5.76
N ALA A 78 -3.76 -4.19 6.06
CA ALA A 78 -4.87 -3.75 5.21
C ALA A 78 -5.79 -4.91 4.77
N HIS A 79 -6.41 -5.58 5.74
CA HIS A 79 -7.30 -6.72 5.49
C HIS A 79 -8.38 -6.37 4.45
N ALA A 80 -8.38 -7.05 3.30
CA ALA A 80 -9.09 -6.67 2.09
C ALA A 80 -10.52 -7.23 1.99
N MET A 81 -11.00 -7.89 3.04
CA MET A 81 -12.34 -8.49 3.09
C MET A 81 -13.49 -7.53 2.80
N GLY A 82 -14.27 -7.89 1.78
CA GLY A 82 -15.48 -7.19 1.40
C GLY A 82 -15.21 -5.79 0.87
N ASN A 83 -15.82 -4.77 1.51
CA ASN A 83 -15.66 -3.38 1.11
C ASN A 83 -14.49 -2.73 1.85
N GLY A 84 -13.33 -2.69 1.20
CA GLY A 84 -12.08 -2.18 1.75
C GLY A 84 -10.91 -2.56 0.84
N PRO A 85 -9.66 -2.49 1.34
CA PRO A 85 -9.27 -1.98 2.66
C PRO A 85 -9.17 -0.43 2.69
N GLY A 86 -9.49 0.17 3.83
CA GLY A 86 -9.22 1.59 4.09
C GLY A 86 -7.82 1.84 4.65
N GLY A 87 -7.35 3.08 4.62
CA GLY A 87 -6.12 3.49 5.31
C GLY A 87 -4.80 3.16 4.58
N LEU A 88 -4.87 2.72 3.32
CA LEU A 88 -3.69 2.29 2.56
C LEU A 88 -2.66 3.43 2.37
N ALA A 89 -3.13 4.64 2.11
CA ALA A 89 -2.27 5.81 1.90
C ALA A 89 -1.44 6.14 3.15
N GLU A 90 -2.05 6.03 4.33
CA GLU A 90 -1.42 6.28 5.62
C GLU A 90 -0.28 5.28 5.88
N TYR A 91 -0.47 4.00 5.57
CA TYR A 91 0.62 3.02 5.69
C TYR A 91 1.77 3.29 4.73
N LEU A 92 1.47 3.63 3.47
CA LEU A 92 2.51 3.90 2.48
C LEU A 92 3.29 5.19 2.80
N GLN A 93 2.61 6.22 3.30
CA GLN A 93 3.26 7.44 3.78
C GLN A 93 4.27 7.15 4.90
N LEU A 94 3.99 6.20 5.80
CA LEU A 94 4.92 5.81 6.85
C LEU A 94 6.19 5.13 6.30
N CYS A 95 6.10 4.48 5.15
CA CYS A 95 7.25 3.89 4.48
C CYS A 95 8.18 4.97 3.92
N ASP A 96 7.60 6.07 3.40
CA ASP A 96 8.35 7.23 2.93
C ASP A 96 8.95 8.03 4.10
N GLU A 97 8.21 8.16 5.21
CA GLU A 97 8.64 8.95 6.38
C GLU A 97 9.74 8.25 7.19
N TYR A 98 9.64 6.93 7.36
CA TYR A 98 10.55 6.15 8.21
C TYR A 98 11.30 5.11 7.38
N PRO A 99 12.58 5.33 7.02
CA PRO A 99 13.36 4.37 6.23
C PRO A 99 13.44 2.96 6.83
N ARG A 100 13.22 2.82 8.15
CA ARG A 100 13.14 1.52 8.82
C ARG A 100 11.91 0.72 8.38
N VAL A 101 10.80 1.38 8.03
CA VAL A 101 9.54 0.76 7.59
C VAL A 101 9.66 0.43 6.11
N GLN A 102 9.77 -0.85 5.79
CA GLN A 102 10.06 -1.35 4.44
C GLN A 102 8.79 -1.71 3.63
N GLY A 103 7.61 -1.26 4.08
CA GLY A 103 6.33 -1.62 3.49
C GLY A 103 5.70 -2.87 4.11
N GLY A 104 4.86 -3.53 3.32
CA GLY A 104 4.13 -4.70 3.76
C GLY A 104 3.39 -5.42 2.65
N TYR A 105 2.76 -6.53 3.03
CA TYR A 105 1.96 -7.36 2.14
C TYR A 105 0.48 -7.27 2.53
N VAL A 106 -0.37 -6.84 1.60
CA VAL A 106 -1.82 -6.79 1.81
C VAL A 106 -2.35 -8.20 2.01
N TRP A 107 -3.20 -8.39 3.02
CA TRP A 107 -3.93 -9.63 3.22
C TRP A 107 -5.34 -9.54 2.61
N GLU A 108 -5.70 -10.32 1.60
CA GLU A 108 -4.82 -11.14 0.76
C GLU A 108 -5.06 -10.90 -0.73
N TRP A 109 -4.46 -11.72 -1.59
CA TRP A 109 -4.58 -11.52 -3.03
C TRP A 109 -5.97 -11.87 -3.55
N LEU A 110 -6.51 -13.04 -3.20
CA LEU A 110 -7.63 -13.67 -3.90
C LEU A 110 -8.67 -14.21 -2.91
N ASP A 111 -9.94 -13.94 -3.18
CA ASP A 111 -11.05 -14.59 -2.49
C ASP A 111 -11.05 -16.12 -2.72
N GLN A 112 -11.17 -16.82 -1.62
CA GLN A 112 -11.28 -18.26 -1.39
C GLN A 112 -12.44 -19.01 -2.05
N GLY A 113 -13.34 -18.30 -2.73
CA GLY A 113 -14.68 -18.78 -3.05
C GLY A 113 -14.72 -19.96 -4.03
N LEU A 114 -15.47 -21.01 -3.68
CA LEU A 114 -15.61 -22.22 -4.50
C LEU A 114 -16.87 -22.15 -5.37
N ARG A 115 -16.71 -22.32 -6.67
CA ARG A 115 -17.86 -22.31 -7.60
C ARG A 115 -18.79 -23.47 -7.30
N THR A 116 -20.05 -23.17 -6.99
CA THR A 116 -21.10 -24.15 -6.70
C THR A 116 -22.45 -23.67 -7.25
N ARG A 117 -23.54 -24.39 -6.94
CA ARG A 117 -24.91 -24.05 -7.34
C ARG A 117 -25.87 -24.16 -6.17
N ASP A 118 -26.87 -23.29 -6.15
CA ASP A 118 -27.96 -23.37 -5.17
C ASP A 118 -29.04 -24.38 -5.57
N ALA A 119 -30.11 -24.49 -4.77
CA ALA A 119 -31.23 -25.41 -4.99
C ALA A 119 -31.96 -25.17 -6.33
N GLU A 120 -31.94 -23.95 -6.84
CA GLU A 120 -32.51 -23.56 -8.13
C GLU A 120 -31.52 -23.73 -9.29
N GLY A 121 -30.30 -24.19 -9.02
CA GLY A 121 -29.25 -24.42 -10.01
C GLY A 121 -28.47 -23.16 -10.43
N ARG A 122 -28.68 -22.01 -9.79
CA ARG A 122 -27.95 -20.76 -10.06
C ARG A 122 -26.51 -20.89 -9.57
N GLN A 123 -25.54 -20.47 -10.37
CA GLN A 123 -24.13 -20.52 -9.98
C GLN A 123 -23.80 -19.39 -9.00
N PHE A 124 -23.00 -19.71 -7.98
CA PHE A 124 -22.41 -18.75 -7.07
C PHE A 124 -21.04 -19.23 -6.58
N PHE A 125 -20.33 -18.38 -5.84
CA PHE A 125 -19.12 -18.77 -5.10
C PHE A 125 -19.46 -18.97 -3.64
N GLY A 126 -19.43 -20.23 -3.19
CA GLY A 126 -19.67 -20.59 -1.80
C GLY A 126 -18.41 -20.49 -0.95
N TYR A 127 -18.61 -20.33 0.34
CA TYR A 127 -17.57 -20.25 1.37
C TYR A 127 -17.92 -21.18 2.54
N GLY A 128 -17.20 -21.07 3.67
CA GLY A 128 -17.39 -21.98 4.81
C GLY A 128 -18.85 -22.03 5.28
N GLY A 129 -19.40 -23.24 5.42
CA GLY A 129 -20.79 -23.47 5.77
C GLY A 129 -21.71 -23.78 4.59
N ASP A 130 -21.35 -23.36 3.36
CA ASP A 130 -22.12 -23.70 2.16
C ASP A 130 -21.95 -25.18 1.75
N PHE A 131 -21.00 -25.90 2.36
CA PHE A 131 -20.68 -27.30 2.05
C PHE A 131 -21.04 -28.26 3.20
N GLY A 132 -21.79 -27.79 4.20
CA GLY A 132 -22.32 -28.61 5.29
C GLY A 132 -21.30 -28.96 6.37
N GLU A 133 -20.24 -28.17 6.53
CA GLU A 133 -19.31 -28.32 7.64
C GLU A 133 -19.98 -28.01 9.00
N ASP A 134 -19.72 -28.83 10.01
CA ASP A 134 -20.25 -28.62 11.37
C ASP A 134 -19.66 -27.37 12.06
N LEU A 135 -18.41 -27.03 11.73
CA LEU A 135 -17.68 -25.85 12.21
C LEU A 135 -16.99 -25.18 11.03
N HIS A 136 -17.20 -23.87 10.90
CA HIS A 136 -16.61 -23.06 9.83
C HIS A 136 -16.49 -21.60 10.25
N ASP A 137 -15.59 -20.88 9.58
CA ASP A 137 -15.39 -19.43 9.76
C ASP A 137 -16.15 -18.60 8.70
N GLY A 138 -17.11 -19.20 8.01
CA GLY A 138 -18.02 -18.46 7.13
C GLY A 138 -17.29 -17.86 5.93
N ASN A 139 -17.53 -16.58 5.68
CA ASN A 139 -16.94 -15.86 4.54
C ASN A 139 -15.54 -15.28 4.83
N PHE A 140 -14.89 -15.62 5.95
CA PHE A 140 -13.52 -15.15 6.24
C PHE A 140 -12.50 -15.54 5.16
N ILE A 141 -12.75 -16.61 4.40
CA ILE A 141 -11.93 -17.00 3.25
C ILE A 141 -12.11 -16.08 2.03
N CYS A 142 -13.12 -15.20 2.03
CA CYS A 142 -13.37 -14.22 0.96
C CYS A 142 -12.84 -12.84 1.39
N ASP A 143 -11.52 -12.76 1.53
CA ASP A 143 -10.76 -11.63 2.06
C ASP A 143 -9.69 -11.07 1.10
N GLY A 144 -9.91 -11.24 -0.21
CA GLY A 144 -8.96 -10.88 -1.26
C GLY A 144 -9.17 -9.52 -1.95
N LEU A 145 -8.09 -8.99 -2.52
CA LEU A 145 -8.11 -7.85 -3.45
C LEU A 145 -8.74 -8.20 -4.82
N VAL A 146 -8.78 -9.49 -5.18
CA VAL A 146 -9.49 -9.97 -6.37
C VAL A 146 -10.53 -11.01 -6.00
N LEU A 147 -11.67 -10.96 -6.69
CA LEU A 147 -12.76 -11.94 -6.53
C LEU A 147 -12.31 -13.33 -7.01
N PRO A 148 -13.06 -14.42 -6.73
CA PRO A 148 -12.63 -15.78 -7.07
C PRO A 148 -12.39 -16.02 -8.57
N ASP A 149 -13.01 -15.22 -9.45
CA ASP A 149 -12.80 -15.23 -10.90
C ASP A 149 -11.70 -14.27 -11.40
N ARG A 150 -10.94 -13.67 -10.47
CA ARG A 150 -9.85 -12.71 -10.69
C ARG A 150 -10.33 -11.33 -11.16
N THR A 151 -11.63 -11.06 -11.05
CA THR A 151 -12.15 -9.70 -11.22
C THR A 151 -11.57 -8.79 -10.13
N PRO A 152 -10.95 -7.65 -10.50
CA PRO A 152 -10.46 -6.67 -9.52
C PRO A 152 -11.56 -6.15 -8.61
N SER A 153 -11.33 -6.14 -7.30
CA SER A 153 -12.19 -5.40 -6.36
C SER A 153 -11.89 -3.89 -6.44
N PRO A 154 -12.78 -3.02 -5.93
CA PRO A 154 -12.46 -1.60 -5.73
C PRO A 154 -11.19 -1.38 -4.89
N GLY A 155 -10.92 -2.27 -3.92
CA GLY A 155 -9.72 -2.23 -3.09
C GLY A 155 -8.42 -2.38 -3.89
N LEU A 156 -8.41 -3.24 -4.92
CA LEU A 156 -7.23 -3.38 -5.79
C LEU A 156 -6.98 -2.12 -6.61
N LEU A 157 -8.04 -1.44 -7.07
CA LEU A 157 -7.91 -0.19 -7.82
C LEU A 157 -7.32 0.92 -6.96
N GLU A 158 -7.74 1.01 -5.70
CA GLU A 158 -7.17 1.95 -4.73
C GLU A 158 -5.71 1.59 -4.42
N TYR A 159 -5.42 0.33 -4.11
CA TYR A 159 -4.06 -0.14 -3.84
C TYR A 159 -3.11 0.17 -5.00
N ALA A 160 -3.52 -0.08 -6.24
CA ALA A 160 -2.74 0.24 -7.43
C ALA A 160 -2.47 1.74 -7.56
N LYS A 161 -3.44 2.59 -7.17
CA LYS A 161 -3.27 4.04 -7.21
C LYS A 161 -2.30 4.53 -6.15
N VAL A 162 -2.42 4.06 -4.90
CA VAL A 162 -1.60 4.55 -3.79
C VAL A 162 -0.18 3.99 -3.80
N SER A 163 0.03 2.76 -4.32
CA SER A 163 1.35 2.13 -4.44
C SER A 163 2.10 2.54 -5.72
N ALA A 164 1.51 3.41 -6.54
CA ALA A 164 2.14 3.85 -7.77
C ALA A 164 3.46 4.56 -7.49
N THR A 165 4.55 4.04 -8.07
CA THR A 165 5.92 4.55 -7.89
C THR A 165 6.16 5.95 -8.45
N SER A 166 5.12 6.57 -9.00
CA SER A 166 5.18 7.91 -9.53
C SER A 166 3.98 8.72 -9.13
N CYS A 167 4.25 9.83 -8.48
CA CYS A 167 3.25 10.74 -7.98
C CYS A 167 3.19 11.97 -8.88
N SER A 168 1.97 12.40 -9.19
CA SER A 168 1.69 13.65 -9.87
C SER A 168 0.92 14.55 -8.92
N ALA A 169 1.48 15.68 -8.53
CA ALA A 169 0.74 16.69 -7.78
C ALA A 169 -0.02 17.59 -8.78
N PRO A 170 -1.31 17.89 -8.54
CA PRO A 170 -2.03 18.84 -9.37
C PRO A 170 -1.33 20.21 -9.30
N ALA A 171 -1.19 20.87 -10.44
CA ALA A 171 -0.56 22.16 -10.49
C ALA A 171 -1.38 23.23 -9.75
N ALA A 172 -0.71 24.09 -8.98
CA ALA A 172 -1.33 25.30 -8.47
C ALA A 172 -1.73 26.20 -9.66
N SER A 173 -3.04 26.32 -9.89
CA SER A 173 -3.84 27.24 -10.74
C SER A 173 -3.35 27.72 -12.14
N THR A 174 -2.06 27.76 -12.45
CA THR A 174 -1.50 28.20 -13.76
C THR A 174 -0.18 27.54 -14.17
N GLY A 175 0.35 26.57 -13.41
CA GLY A 175 1.60 25.86 -13.74
C GLY A 175 1.40 24.46 -14.34
N PRO A 176 2.46 23.82 -14.86
CA PRO A 176 2.44 22.37 -15.09
C PRO A 176 2.48 21.59 -13.76
N PRO A 177 1.94 20.35 -13.71
CA PRO A 177 1.98 19.52 -12.51
C PRO A 177 3.42 19.12 -12.16
N GLU A 178 3.71 19.03 -10.86
CA GLU A 178 4.97 18.47 -10.39
C GLU A 178 4.95 16.93 -10.52
N LEU A 179 6.04 16.38 -11.04
CA LEU A 179 6.22 14.96 -11.29
C LEU A 179 7.40 14.44 -10.47
N CYS A 180 7.15 13.41 -9.67
CA CYS A 180 8.18 12.70 -8.90
C CYS A 180 8.18 11.21 -9.26
N SER A 181 9.38 10.60 -9.26
CA SER A 181 9.57 9.15 -9.38
C SER A 181 10.27 8.64 -8.13
N ALA A 182 9.67 7.67 -7.45
CA ALA A 182 10.25 6.96 -6.31
C ALA A 182 10.98 5.68 -6.73
N SER A 183 11.11 5.40 -8.04
CA SER A 183 11.73 4.16 -8.48
C SER A 183 13.24 4.25 -8.40
N ALA A 184 13.85 3.29 -7.71
CA ALA A 184 15.30 3.15 -7.66
C ALA A 184 15.93 2.75 -9.01
N ASN A 185 15.16 2.08 -9.91
CA ASN A 185 15.72 1.40 -11.09
C ASN A 185 14.85 1.46 -12.37
N SER A 186 13.81 2.31 -12.44
CA SER A 186 12.91 2.34 -13.62
C SER A 186 13.34 3.35 -14.69
N PRO A 187 13.20 3.01 -16.00
CA PRO A 187 13.36 3.95 -17.10
C PRO A 187 12.22 4.99 -17.15
N SER A 188 12.42 6.06 -17.93
CA SER A 188 11.42 7.11 -18.16
C SER A 188 10.11 6.55 -18.72
N ALA A 189 8.98 7.04 -18.20
CA ALA A 189 7.65 6.73 -18.72
C ALA A 189 7.01 7.96 -19.40
N ASP A 190 6.33 7.72 -20.52
CA ASP A 190 5.48 8.70 -21.17
C ASP A 190 4.21 8.92 -20.34
N ARG A 191 3.87 10.18 -20.07
CA ARG A 191 2.64 10.55 -19.36
C ARG A 191 1.72 11.37 -20.26
N GLY A 192 0.46 10.99 -20.29
CA GLY A 192 -0.60 11.79 -20.89
C GLY A 192 -1.17 12.81 -19.91
N TRP A 193 -1.63 13.95 -20.43
CA TRP A 193 -2.45 14.92 -19.71
C TRP A 193 -3.68 15.28 -20.54
N ALA A 194 -4.78 15.60 -19.86
CA ALA A 194 -5.99 16.12 -20.47
C ALA A 194 -6.63 17.17 -19.54
N CYS A 195 -7.13 18.26 -20.13
CA CYS A 195 -7.85 19.33 -19.46
C CYS A 195 -9.28 19.38 -19.99
N GLY A 196 -10.24 19.65 -19.11
CA GLY A 196 -11.66 19.71 -19.45
C GLY A 196 -12.44 20.50 -18.41
N ALA A 197 -13.49 21.21 -18.83
CA ALA A 197 -14.32 22.00 -17.92
C ALA A 197 -15.21 21.12 -17.01
N ARG A 198 -15.66 19.96 -17.53
CA ARG A 198 -16.43 18.95 -16.82
C ARG A 198 -16.37 17.63 -17.60
N PRO A 199 -16.16 16.47 -16.97
CA PRO A 199 -16.19 15.19 -17.67
C PRO A 199 -17.56 14.97 -18.35
N PRO A 200 -17.61 14.42 -19.58
CA PRO A 200 -16.49 13.89 -20.38
C PRO A 200 -15.80 14.92 -21.31
N THR A 201 -16.12 16.22 -21.21
CA THR A 201 -15.64 17.25 -22.14
C THR A 201 -14.14 17.50 -21.98
N THR A 202 -13.35 17.21 -23.02
CA THR A 202 -11.90 17.53 -23.08
C THR A 202 -11.68 18.76 -23.96
N THR A 203 -10.99 19.77 -23.44
CA THR A 203 -10.64 21.02 -24.14
C THR A 203 -9.20 21.02 -24.65
N ALA A 204 -8.29 20.26 -24.02
CA ALA A 204 -6.91 20.09 -24.48
C ALA A 204 -6.31 18.78 -23.95
N ALA A 205 -5.37 18.17 -24.67
CA ALA A 205 -4.63 16.98 -24.24
C ALA A 205 -3.24 16.93 -24.88
N GLY A 206 -2.33 16.15 -24.30
CA GLY A 206 -0.98 15.94 -24.84
C GLY A 206 -0.18 14.93 -24.03
N THR A 207 1.11 14.77 -24.38
CA THR A 207 2.04 13.87 -23.68
C THR A 207 3.30 14.60 -23.25
N SER A 208 3.89 14.21 -22.13
CA SER A 208 5.21 14.66 -21.69
C SER A 208 6.04 13.48 -21.19
N ALA A 209 7.35 13.52 -21.48
CA ALA A 209 8.29 12.54 -20.96
C ALA A 209 8.66 12.90 -19.51
N THR A 210 8.62 11.91 -18.61
CA THR A 210 9.16 12.10 -17.26
C THR A 210 10.68 11.91 -17.31
N PRO A 211 11.50 12.91 -16.91
CA PRO A 211 12.95 12.71 -16.88
C PRO A 211 13.34 11.67 -15.82
N PRO A 212 14.49 11.00 -15.97
CA PRO A 212 15.04 10.14 -14.93
C PRO A 212 15.30 10.95 -13.63
N THR A 213 15.29 10.26 -12.49
CA THR A 213 15.43 10.81 -11.13
C THR A 213 16.49 11.92 -11.04
N GLY A 214 16.13 13.07 -10.45
CA GLY A 214 17.06 14.17 -10.16
C GLY A 214 17.12 15.32 -11.18
N ARG A 215 16.22 15.39 -12.18
CA ARG A 215 16.10 16.55 -13.10
C ARG A 215 14.65 17.03 -13.20
N PRO A 216 14.38 18.35 -13.22
CA PRO A 216 13.03 18.87 -13.44
C PRO A 216 12.52 18.52 -14.84
N ALA A 217 11.23 18.17 -14.96
CA ALA A 217 10.59 17.91 -16.24
C ALA A 217 10.49 19.18 -17.08
N VAL A 218 10.93 19.12 -18.34
CA VAL A 218 10.79 20.21 -19.31
C VAL A 218 9.54 19.96 -20.14
N TRP A 219 8.56 20.85 -20.02
CA TRP A 219 7.30 20.79 -20.78
C TRP A 219 7.47 21.52 -22.11
N THR A 220 7.63 20.80 -23.22
CA THR A 220 7.52 21.38 -24.56
C THR A 220 6.07 21.34 -25.03
N GLY A 221 5.48 22.51 -25.31
CA GLY A 221 4.16 22.59 -25.94
C GLY A 221 3.17 23.62 -25.36
N CYS A 222 3.57 24.47 -24.42
CA CYS A 222 2.65 25.47 -23.87
C CYS A 222 2.40 26.63 -24.86
N GLY A 223 1.46 26.43 -25.79
CA GLY A 223 0.78 27.54 -26.43
C GLY A 223 -0.05 28.27 -25.39
N THR A 224 0.26 29.54 -25.13
CA THR A 224 -0.55 30.42 -24.28
C THR A 224 -1.99 30.47 -24.80
N VAL A 225 -2.91 29.77 -24.14
CA VAL A 225 -4.34 30.05 -24.29
C VAL A 225 -4.62 31.29 -23.43
N ARG A 226 -4.72 32.45 -24.07
CA ARG A 226 -5.21 33.66 -23.40
C ARG A 226 -6.67 33.44 -23.02
N SER A 227 -6.97 33.56 -21.72
CA SER A 227 -8.34 33.71 -21.24
C SER A 227 -9.01 34.88 -21.96
N PRO A 228 -10.27 34.75 -22.43
CA PRO A 228 -11.07 35.91 -22.79
C PRO A 228 -11.23 36.79 -21.55
N SER A 229 -11.16 38.12 -21.71
CA SER A 229 -11.29 39.06 -20.60
C SER A 229 -12.66 38.93 -19.91
N PRO A 230 -12.74 39.14 -18.59
CA PRO A 230 -14.03 39.19 -17.91
C PRO A 230 -14.79 40.42 -18.39
N ARG A 231 -15.92 40.21 -19.07
CA ARG A 231 -16.89 41.27 -19.33
C ARG A 231 -17.47 41.70 -17.97
N THR A 232 -17.19 42.94 -17.61
CA THR A 232 -17.79 43.62 -16.47
C THR A 232 -19.31 43.72 -16.69
N TRP A 233 -20.09 43.05 -15.84
CA TRP A 233 -21.50 43.40 -15.65
C TRP A 233 -21.55 44.53 -14.62
N ARG A 234 -21.95 45.73 -15.04
CA ARG A 234 -22.40 46.79 -14.13
C ARG A 234 -23.89 46.59 -13.89
N ALA A 235 -24.24 46.63 -12.60
CA ALA A 235 -25.55 46.79 -11.94
C ALA A 235 -26.80 46.36 -12.73
#